data_AF-A0AA96WIG7-F1
#
_entry.id   AF-A0AA96WIG7-F1
#
_cell.length_a   1.000
_cell.length_b   1.000
_cell.length_c   1.000
_cell.angle_alpha   90.00
_cell.angle_beta   90.00
_cell.angle_gamma   90.00
#
_symmetry.space_group_name_H-M   'P 1'
#
loop_
_entity.id
_entity.type
_entity.pdbx_description
1 polymer ?
#
loop_
_entity_poly.entity_id
_entity_poly.type
_entity_poly.pdbx_seq_one_letter_code
_entity_poly.pdbx_strand_id
1 'polypeptide(L)'
;MSFNTTFGHRSGKYLEVDEAKIYYEVIGDRDRPTLLVLHGGFGNLEDFNSVLSELKEEFQIIGIDNRGQINARLNPFDLRANAKRCRSYSRTPSH
;
A
#
# COMPACT_ATOMS: atom_id res chain seq x y z
N MET A 1 -12.23 -20.76 -1.69
CA MET A 1 -12.24 -19.75 -0.60
C MET A 1 -12.78 -18.45 -1.16
N SER A 2 -13.55 -17.68 -0.39
CA SER A 2 -14.04 -16.36 -0.83
C SER A 2 -13.05 -15.31 -0.33
N PHE A 3 -12.46 -14.55 -1.25
CA PHE A 3 -11.50 -13.50 -0.94
C PHE A 3 -12.16 -12.14 -1.13
N ASN A 4 -11.63 -11.10 -0.48
CA ASN A 4 -12.13 -9.76 -0.70
C ASN A 4 -11.83 -9.32 -2.14
N THR A 5 -12.79 -8.69 -2.81
CA THR A 5 -12.70 -8.42 -4.26
C THR A 5 -12.62 -6.94 -4.61
N THR A 6 -12.73 -6.07 -3.61
CA THR A 6 -12.64 -4.61 -3.75
C THR A 6 -11.98 -4.00 -2.52
N PHE A 7 -11.28 -2.89 -2.72
CA PHE A 7 -10.87 -2.01 -1.63
C PHE A 7 -12.07 -1.23 -1.13
N GLY A 8 -12.17 -1.03 0.18
CA GLY A 8 -13.30 -0.29 0.75
C GLY A 8 -13.05 0.22 2.15
N HIS A 9 -11.78 0.24 2.57
CA HIS A 9 -11.31 0.70 3.88
C HIS A 9 -11.90 -0.04 5.08
N ARG A 10 -12.57 -1.16 4.86
CA ARG A 10 -13.26 -1.96 5.91
C ARG A 10 -12.50 -3.18 6.35
N SER A 11 -11.61 -3.70 5.50
CA SER A 11 -10.94 -4.99 5.70
C SER A 11 -9.43 -4.89 5.92
N GLY A 12 -8.90 -3.67 5.87
CA GLY A 12 -7.47 -3.45 5.91
C GLY A 12 -6.84 -3.66 7.28
N LYS A 13 -5.53 -3.82 7.21
CA LYS A 13 -4.64 -4.05 8.32
C LYS A 13 -3.66 -2.90 8.40
N TYR A 14 -2.95 -2.84 9.52
CA TYR A 14 -1.88 -1.89 9.71
C TYR A 14 -0.56 -2.62 9.81
N LEU A 15 0.44 -2.13 9.07
CA LEU A 15 1.83 -2.51 9.22
C LEU A 15 2.53 -1.41 10.00
N GLU A 16 3.10 -1.74 11.15
CA GLU A 16 3.93 -0.82 11.91
C GLU A 16 5.38 -0.93 11.42
N VAL A 17 5.92 0.19 10.93
CA VAL A 17 7.30 0.30 10.46
C VAL A 17 7.90 1.54 11.14
N ASP A 18 8.84 1.31 12.05
CA ASP A 18 9.41 2.35 12.91
C ASP A 18 8.31 3.12 13.67
N GLU A 19 8.22 4.45 13.46
CA GLU A 19 7.23 5.34 14.07
C GLU A 19 6.00 5.58 13.16
N ALA A 20 5.93 4.87 12.03
CA ALA A 20 4.85 4.99 11.06
C ALA A 20 3.92 3.78 11.13
N LYS A 21 2.61 4.05 11.10
CA LYS A 21 1.58 3.03 10.99
C LYS A 21 1.02 3.08 9.58
N ILE A 22 1.22 2.07 8.74
CA ILE A 22 0.84 2.07 7.33
C ILE A 22 -0.43 1.23 7.15
N TYR A 23 -1.49 1.82 6.58
CA TYR A 23 -2.71 1.07 6.26
C TYR A 23 -2.55 0.30 4.95
N TYR A 24 -2.98 -0.96 4.91
CA TYR A 24 -3.00 -1.74 3.68
C TYR A 24 -4.20 -2.69 3.61
N GLU A 25 -4.68 -2.95 2.41
CA GLU A 25 -5.69 -3.96 2.10
C GLU A 25 -5.12 -5.00 1.12
N VAL A 26 -5.64 -6.22 1.20
CA VAL A 26 -5.29 -7.30 0.26
C VAL A 26 -6.56 -7.84 -0.37
N ILE A 27 -6.57 -7.91 -1.70
CA ILE A 27 -7.67 -8.46 -2.49
C ILE A 27 -7.13 -9.49 -3.50
N GLY A 28 -8.02 -10.34 -4.01
CA GLY A 28 -7.65 -11.38 -4.97
C GLY A 28 -7.09 -12.65 -4.31
N ASP A 29 -6.60 -13.55 -5.15
CA ASP A 29 -6.12 -14.88 -4.75
C ASP A 29 -4.67 -14.83 -4.28
N ARG A 30 -4.36 -15.47 -3.14
CA ARG A 30 -3.04 -15.43 -2.51
C ARG A 30 -1.99 -16.30 -3.18
N ASP A 31 -2.42 -17.25 -4.01
CA ASP A 31 -1.52 -18.13 -4.74
C ASP A 31 -1.04 -17.51 -6.06
N ARG A 32 -1.50 -16.29 -6.38
CA ARG A 32 -1.17 -15.57 -7.60
C ARG A 32 -0.03 -14.56 -7.39
N PRO A 33 0.66 -14.14 -8.48
CA PRO A 33 1.70 -13.13 -8.39
C PRO A 33 1.20 -11.86 -7.68
N THR A 34 2.06 -11.25 -6.88
CA THR A 34 1.68 -10.08 -6.08
C THR A 34 1.85 -8.79 -6.85
N LEU A 35 0.80 -7.99 -6.92
CA LEU A 35 0.80 -6.63 -7.45
C LEU A 35 0.65 -5.63 -6.30
N LEU A 36 1.65 -4.77 -6.12
CA LEU A 36 1.61 -3.68 -5.15
C LEU A 36 1.06 -2.40 -5.80
N VAL A 37 0.00 -1.84 -5.22
CA VAL A 37 -0.65 -0.62 -5.70
C VAL A 37 -0.46 0.50 -4.69
N LEU A 38 0.05 1.63 -5.18
CA LEU A 38 0.30 2.84 -4.42
C LEU A 38 -0.51 3.98 -5.05
N HIS A 39 -1.40 4.59 -4.29
CA HIS A 39 -2.08 5.80 -4.75
C HIS A 39 -1.11 6.99 -4.76
N GLY A 40 -1.25 7.86 -5.76
CA GLY A 40 -0.54 9.14 -5.79
C GLY A 40 -1.37 10.27 -5.16
N GLY A 41 -0.72 11.37 -4.79
CA GLY A 41 -1.38 12.64 -4.47
C GLY A 41 -2.58 12.54 -3.51
N PHE A 42 -3.72 13.10 -3.92
CA PHE A 42 -5.01 13.12 -3.19
C PHE A 42 -5.91 11.90 -3.48
N GLY A 43 -5.43 10.91 -4.23
CA GLY A 43 -6.21 9.70 -4.51
C GLY A 43 -6.36 8.82 -3.28
N ASN A 44 -7.23 7.81 -3.37
CA ASN A 44 -7.41 6.77 -2.36
C ASN A 44 -7.47 5.38 -3.03
N LEU A 45 -7.47 4.31 -2.22
CA LEU A 45 -7.49 2.94 -2.77
C LEU A 45 -8.76 2.59 -3.56
N GLU A 46 -9.90 3.21 -3.26
CA GLU A 46 -11.16 2.93 -3.96
C GLU A 46 -11.14 3.46 -5.40
N ASP A 47 -10.34 4.48 -5.70
CA ASP A 47 -10.15 5.00 -7.06
C ASP A 47 -9.61 3.90 -8.00
N PHE A 48 -8.85 2.95 -7.46
CA PHE A 48 -8.31 1.82 -8.23
C PHE A 48 -9.31 0.69 -8.44
N ASN A 49 -10.45 0.64 -7.74
CA ASN A 49 -11.39 -0.48 -7.86
C ASN A 49 -11.90 -0.67 -9.30
N SER A 50 -12.04 0.43 -10.05
CA SER A 50 -12.45 0.39 -11.46
C SER A 50 -11.39 -0.33 -12.33
N VAL A 51 -10.12 0.07 -12.18
CA VAL A 51 -8.98 -0.48 -12.93
C VAL A 51 -8.60 -1.90 -12.49
N LEU A 52 -8.75 -2.22 -11.20
CA LEU A 52 -8.33 -3.50 -10.62
C LEU A 52 -9.37 -4.61 -10.77
N SER A 53 -10.56 -4.29 -11.28
CA SER A 53 -11.66 -5.24 -11.47
C SER A 53 -11.25 -6.44 -12.34
N GLU A 54 -10.43 -6.22 -13.37
CA GLU A 54 -9.89 -7.26 -14.24
C GLU A 54 -8.60 -7.89 -13.67
N LEU A 55 -7.77 -7.10 -13.00
CA LEU A 55 -6.46 -7.55 -12.49
C LEU A 55 -6.56 -8.46 -11.26
N LYS A 56 -7.62 -8.34 -10.44
CA LYS A 56 -7.80 -9.17 -9.23
C LYS A 56 -7.98 -10.65 -9.55
N GLU A 57 -8.38 -10.97 -10.77
CA GLU A 57 -8.47 -12.35 -11.21
C GLU A 57 -7.10 -12.92 -11.45
N GLU A 58 -6.10 -12.14 -11.86
CA GLU A 58 -4.76 -12.62 -12.22
C GLU A 58 -3.70 -12.43 -11.13
N PHE A 59 -3.93 -11.54 -10.17
CA PHE A 59 -2.94 -11.13 -9.17
C PHE A 59 -3.49 -11.14 -7.74
N GLN A 60 -2.61 -11.39 -6.77
CA GLN A 60 -2.83 -10.97 -5.38
C GLN A 60 -2.53 -9.47 -5.30
N ILE A 61 -3.51 -8.63 -5.05
CA ILE A 61 -3.29 -7.17 -5.04
C ILE A 61 -3.18 -6.68 -3.61
N ILE A 62 -2.08 -5.99 -3.30
CA ILE A 62 -1.87 -5.31 -2.03
C ILE A 62 -1.97 -3.80 -2.29
N GLY A 63 -2.98 -3.15 -1.72
CA GLY A 63 -3.16 -1.70 -1.78
C GLY A 63 -2.68 -1.05 -0.50
N ILE A 64 -1.83 -0.03 -0.58
CA ILE A 64 -1.38 0.76 0.58
C ILE A 64 -2.05 2.14 0.55
N ASP A 65 -2.56 2.61 1.69
CA ASP A 65 -3.10 3.96 1.86
C ASP A 65 -2.30 4.77 2.90
N ASN A 66 -2.09 6.05 2.59
CA ASN A 66 -1.50 7.06 3.46
C ASN A 66 -2.39 7.50 4.64
N ARG A 67 -3.55 6.86 4.87
CA ARG A 67 -4.30 6.97 6.16
C ARG A 67 -3.46 6.64 7.39
N GLY A 68 -2.29 6.07 7.17
CA GLY A 68 -1.25 5.92 8.16
C GLY A 68 -0.79 7.24 8.77
N GLN A 69 -1.17 7.48 10.01
CA GLN A 69 -0.64 8.58 10.81
C GLN A 69 0.88 8.41 10.93
N ILE A 70 1.62 9.16 10.10
CA ILE A 70 3.03 9.40 10.34
C ILE A 70 3.05 10.35 11.54
N ASN A 71 3.50 9.88 12.69
CA ASN A 71 3.75 10.74 13.84
C ASN A 71 4.86 11.71 13.45
N ALA A 72 4.49 12.84 12.87
CA ALA A 72 5.43 13.82 12.36
C ALA A 72 6.14 14.53 13.51
N ARG A 73 7.23 13.93 14.00
CA ARG A 73 8.40 14.67 14.51
C ARG A 73 9.34 15.07 13.38
N LEU A 74 8.84 15.17 12.14
CA LEU A 74 9.63 15.57 10.99
C LEU A 74 9.15 16.93 10.50
N ASN A 75 10.04 17.90 10.68
CA ASN A 75 9.89 19.29 10.25
C ASN A 75 9.50 19.34 8.76
N PRO A 76 8.68 20.31 8.32
CA PRO A 76 8.14 20.36 6.94
C PRO A 76 9.17 20.42 5.80
N PHE A 77 10.47 20.50 6.10
CA PHE A 77 11.56 20.53 5.11
C PHE A 77 12.05 19.16 4.65
N ASP A 78 11.50 18.05 5.14
CA ASP A 78 12.11 16.72 4.98
C ASP A 78 11.58 15.84 3.82
N LEU A 79 11.03 16.47 2.77
CA LEU A 79 10.63 15.76 1.54
C LEU A 79 11.82 15.06 0.85
N ARG A 80 13.05 15.54 1.09
CA ARG A 80 14.28 14.91 0.59
C ARG A 80 14.65 13.64 1.37
N ALA A 81 14.36 13.53 2.67
CA ALA A 81 14.61 12.28 3.40
C ALA A 81 13.62 11.19 3.01
N ASN A 82 12.34 11.51 2.81
CA ASN A 82 11.37 10.51 2.36
C ASN A 82 11.74 9.92 0.99
N ALA A 83 12.15 10.76 0.03
CA ALA A 83 12.59 10.31 -1.29
C ALA A 83 13.92 9.52 -1.26
N LYS A 84 14.75 9.70 -0.22
CA LYS A 84 15.97 8.89 -0.01
C LYS A 84 15.66 7.56 0.68
N ARG A 85 14.70 7.53 1.62
CA ARG A 85 14.30 6.35 2.38
C ARG A 85 13.52 5.33 1.52
N CYS A 86 12.63 5.79 0.63
CA CYS A 86 12.01 4.90 -0.35
C CYS A 86 13.04 4.25 -1.28
N ARG A 87 14.14 4.96 -1.59
CA ARG A 87 15.22 4.49 -2.45
C ARG A 87 16.17 3.50 -1.76
N SER A 88 16.28 3.54 -0.43
CA SER A 88 17.03 2.56 0.34
C SER A 88 16.22 1.27 0.54
N TYR A 89 14.90 1.37 0.70
CA TYR A 89 14.02 0.19 0.80
C TYR A 89 14.01 -0.62 -0.50
N SER A 90 14.00 0.04 -1.66
CA SER A 90 14.07 -0.60 -2.98
C SER A 90 15.43 -1.21 -3.33
N ARG A 91 16.41 -1.17 -2.42
CA ARG A 91 17.78 -1.67 -2.62
C ARG A 91 18.22 -2.74 -1.63
N THR A 92 17.32 -3.22 -0.77
CA THR A 92 17.62 -4.40 0.05
C THR A 92 17.53 -5.66 -0.82
N PRO A 93 18.61 -6.45 -0.97
CA PRO A 93 18.53 -7.72 -1.68
C PRO A 93 17.77 -8.71 -0.80
N SER A 94 16.81 -9.43 -1.40
CA SER A 94 16.25 -10.64 -0.83
C SER A 94 17.36 -11.65 -0.55
N HIS A 95 17.61 -11.95 0.73
CA HIS A 95 18.34 -13.14 1.15
C HIS A 95 17.39 -14.33 1.22
#